data_AF-A0A2M9FWN8-F1
#
_entry.id   AF-A0A2M9FWN8-F1
#
_cell.length_a   1.000
_cell.length_b   1.000
_cell.length_c   1.000
_cell.angle_alpha   90.00
_cell.angle_beta   90.00
_cell.angle_gamma   90.00
#
_symmetry.space_group_name_H-M   'P 1'
#
loop_
_entity.id
_entity.type
_entity.pdbx_description
1 polymer ?
#
loop_
_entity_poly.entity_id
_entity_poly.type
_entity_poly.pdbx_seq_one_letter_code
_entity_poly.pdbx_strand_id
1 'polypeptide(L)'
;MTQRDDRHPTINAQQRLYVFPCGGGYSCLGFDVADRRMRAVAAWLGKPELVPDAEPGSPDHLAAYLACMEAGRAHHAITGARCPAELSPALCGHEGWRVEVTEPDGNRRRFIVGTSTGWMPCHLEVARRDSTGGPAAFIPEGATMRPLHPVHAARAA
;
A
#
# COMPACT_ATOMS: atom_id res chain seq x y z
N MET A 1 -14.08 -0.54 23.19
CA MET A 1 -13.06 -0.77 24.25
C MET A 1 -12.15 -1.87 23.74
N THR A 2 -11.15 -1.53 22.92
CA THR A 2 -10.29 -2.52 22.26
C THR A 2 -9.20 -2.89 23.25
N GLN A 3 -9.20 -4.13 23.77
CA GLN A 3 -8.03 -4.67 24.45
C GLN A 3 -6.85 -4.49 23.49
N ARG A 4 -5.85 -3.71 23.91
CA ARG A 4 -4.56 -3.73 23.24
C ARG A 4 -3.99 -5.13 23.45
N ASP A 5 -3.60 -5.74 22.35
CA ASP A 5 -2.96 -7.04 22.37
C ASP A 5 -1.52 -6.83 22.87
N ASP A 6 -1.21 -7.33 24.07
CA ASP A 6 0.11 -7.17 24.70
C ASP A 6 1.19 -8.05 24.04
N ARG A 7 0.80 -8.87 23.06
CA ARG A 7 1.73 -9.67 22.25
C ARG A 7 2.57 -8.77 21.35
N HIS A 8 3.86 -9.07 21.29
CA HIS A 8 4.84 -8.33 20.50
C HIS A 8 4.98 -8.97 19.11
N PRO A 9 5.38 -8.20 18.08
CA PRO A 9 5.68 -8.76 16.77
C PRO A 9 6.80 -9.80 16.86
N THR A 10 6.67 -10.88 16.09
CA THR A 10 7.70 -11.93 15.97
C THR A 10 8.24 -12.01 14.55
N ILE A 11 9.37 -12.69 14.38
CA ILE A 11 10.08 -12.84 13.11
C ILE A 11 10.05 -14.31 12.69
N ASN A 12 9.50 -14.58 11.50
CA ASN A 12 9.57 -15.88 10.87
C ASN A 12 10.56 -15.82 9.70
N ALA A 13 11.83 -16.15 9.99
CA ALA A 13 12.90 -16.12 9.00
C ALA A 13 12.70 -17.15 7.87
N GLN A 14 12.10 -18.31 8.17
CA GLN A 14 11.87 -19.37 7.19
C GLN A 14 10.93 -18.92 6.06
N GLN A 15 9.87 -18.18 6.40
CA GLN A 15 8.92 -17.64 5.42
C GLN A 15 9.20 -16.18 5.03
N ARG A 16 10.25 -15.58 5.60
CA ARG A 16 10.62 -14.17 5.42
C ARG A 16 9.50 -13.18 5.78
N LEU A 17 8.85 -13.40 6.93
CA LEU A 17 7.70 -12.62 7.41
C LEU A 17 7.94 -12.02 8.79
N TYR A 18 7.55 -10.76 8.97
CA TYR A 18 7.21 -10.20 10.28
C TYR A 18 5.77 -10.56 10.60
N VAL A 19 5.52 -11.04 11.81
CA VAL A 19 4.21 -11.52 12.26
C VAL A 19 3.70 -10.60 13.37
N PHE A 20 2.65 -9.85 13.07
CA PHE A 20 2.00 -8.91 13.98
C PHE A 20 0.76 -9.55 14.58
N PRO A 21 0.65 -9.66 15.92
CA PRO A 21 -0.61 -10.06 16.55
C PRO A 21 -1.69 -9.01 16.27
N CYS A 22 -2.88 -9.46 15.89
CA CYS A 22 -4.00 -8.59 15.52
C CYS A 22 -5.32 -9.24 15.92
N GLY A 23 -5.87 -8.81 17.07
CA GLY A 23 -7.11 -9.37 17.62
C GLY A 23 -6.99 -10.88 17.85
N GLY A 24 -7.91 -11.66 17.26
CA GLY A 24 -7.90 -13.13 17.37
C GLY A 24 -6.88 -13.85 16.49
N GLY A 25 -6.10 -13.13 15.66
CA GLY A 25 -5.19 -13.73 14.70
C GLY A 25 -3.88 -12.95 14.53
N TYR A 26 -3.32 -13.03 13.33
CA TYR A 26 -2.06 -12.39 12.98
C TYR A 26 -2.17 -11.71 11.61
N SER A 27 -1.39 -10.65 11.44
CA SER A 27 -1.10 -10.04 10.15
C SER A 27 0.36 -10.29 9.81
N CYS A 28 0.64 -10.67 8.56
CA CYS A 28 1.99 -10.96 8.12
C CYS A 28 2.48 -9.89 7.14
N LEU A 29 3.73 -9.47 7.29
CA LEU A 29 4.39 -8.52 6.39
C LEU A 29 5.70 -9.12 5.90
N GLY A 30 5.83 -9.30 4.59
CA GLY A 30 7.08 -9.78 3.99
C GLY A 30 8.24 -8.81 4.20
N PHE A 31 9.44 -9.34 4.40
CA PHE A 31 10.66 -8.54 4.58
C PHE A 31 10.87 -7.56 3.42
N ASP A 32 10.72 -8.04 2.19
CA ASP A 32 10.92 -7.23 0.97
C ASP A 32 9.85 -6.13 0.83
N VAL A 33 8.61 -6.40 1.26
CA VAL A 33 7.53 -5.40 1.27
C VAL A 33 7.81 -4.33 2.32
N ALA A 34 8.31 -4.72 3.50
CA ALA A 34 8.68 -3.78 4.56
C ALA A 34 9.83 -2.86 4.11
N ASP A 35 10.91 -3.42 3.55
CA ASP A 35 12.05 -2.66 3.06
C ASP A 35 11.64 -1.68 1.94
N ARG A 36 10.91 -2.16 0.93
CA ARG A 36 10.40 -1.32 -0.17
C ARG A 36 9.55 -0.15 0.36
N ARG A 37 8.62 -0.42 1.27
CA ARG A 37 7.77 0.61 1.88
C ARG A 37 8.58 1.61 2.70
N MET A 38 9.50 1.13 3.53
CA MET A 38 10.36 1.97 4.35
C MET A 38 11.16 2.95 3.48
N ARG A 39 11.80 2.47 2.41
CA ARG A 39 12.55 3.29 1.46
C ARG A 39 11.68 4.32 0.76
N ALA A 40 10.50 3.91 0.28
CA ALA A 40 9.57 4.81 -0.40
C ALA A 40 9.04 5.92 0.53
N VAL A 41 8.70 5.58 1.79
CA VAL A 41 8.27 6.57 2.78
C VAL A 41 9.42 7.50 3.17
N ALA A 42 10.63 6.98 3.39
CA ALA A 42 11.81 7.80 3.68
C ALA A 42 12.12 8.78 2.53
N ALA A 43 12.03 8.32 1.28
CA ALA A 43 12.21 9.16 0.10
C ALA A 43 11.12 10.25 0.01
N TRP A 44 9.85 9.90 0.24
CA TRP A 44 8.74 10.85 0.27
C TRP A 44 8.90 11.92 1.37
N LEU A 45 9.43 11.53 2.54
CA LEU A 45 9.72 12.45 3.64
C LEU A 45 10.99 13.28 3.43
N GLY A 46 11.83 12.94 2.44
CA GLY A 46 13.16 13.53 2.27
C GLY A 46 14.14 13.18 3.41
N LYS A 47 13.98 11.99 4.02
CA LYS A 47 14.71 11.55 5.22
C LYS A 47 15.39 10.19 5.00
N PRO A 48 16.46 10.12 4.18
CA PRO A 48 17.15 8.86 3.90
C PRO A 48 17.74 8.19 5.16
N GLU A 49 18.03 8.95 6.21
CA GLU A 49 18.52 8.46 7.50
C GLU A 49 17.54 7.53 8.24
N LEU A 50 16.25 7.50 7.84
CA LEU A 50 15.26 6.55 8.35
C LEU A 50 15.43 5.13 7.79
N VAL A 51 16.32 4.93 6.81
CA VAL A 51 16.65 3.64 6.21
C VAL A 51 18.05 3.23 6.68
N PRO A 52 18.18 2.51 7.79
CA PRO A 52 19.48 2.03 8.25
C PRO A 52 19.98 0.89 7.36
N ASP A 53 21.30 0.64 7.43
CA ASP A 53 21.91 -0.58 6.93
C ASP A 53 21.64 -1.73 7.92
N ALA A 54 20.41 -2.25 7.90
CA ALA A 54 19.97 -3.35 8.73
C ALA A 54 19.40 -4.47 7.86
N GLU A 55 19.81 -5.72 8.14
CA GLU A 55 19.37 -6.87 7.36
C GLU A 55 17.85 -7.10 7.48
N PRO A 56 17.11 -7.21 6.36
CA PRO A 56 15.70 -7.58 6.41
C PRO A 56 15.47 -8.90 7.14
N GLY A 57 14.56 -8.90 8.10
CA GLY A 57 14.32 -10.02 9.01
C GLY A 57 15.04 -9.90 10.35
N SER A 58 15.77 -8.82 10.59
CA SER A 58 16.30 -8.49 11.92
C SER A 58 15.31 -7.67 12.77
N PRO A 59 15.41 -7.73 14.10
CA PRO A 59 14.68 -6.81 14.98
C PRO A 59 14.96 -5.33 14.68
N ASP A 60 16.20 -4.99 14.32
CA ASP A 60 16.59 -3.61 14.01
C ASP A 60 15.92 -3.12 12.72
N HIS A 61 15.85 -3.94 11.68
CA HIS A 61 15.09 -3.60 10.47
C HIS A 61 13.59 -3.44 10.77
N LEU A 62 13.00 -4.30 11.60
CA LEU A 62 11.60 -4.16 12.00
C LEU A 62 11.35 -2.86 12.78
N ALA A 63 12.23 -2.53 13.73
CA ALA A 63 12.14 -1.30 14.51
C ALA A 63 12.26 -0.06 13.60
N ALA A 64 13.20 -0.08 12.66
CA ALA A 64 13.37 0.99 11.67
C ALA A 64 12.14 1.16 10.77
N TYR A 65 11.58 0.05 10.26
CA TYR A 65 10.34 0.06 9.49
C TYR A 65 9.20 0.72 10.28
N LEU A 66 8.98 0.31 11.53
CA LEU A 66 7.91 0.86 12.38
C LEU A 66 8.11 2.36 12.66
N ALA A 67 9.35 2.78 12.96
CA ALA A 67 9.69 4.19 13.16
C ALA A 67 9.46 5.03 11.89
N CYS A 68 9.84 4.51 10.73
CA CYS A 68 9.62 5.18 9.44
C CYS A 68 8.12 5.32 9.11
N MET A 69 7.32 4.27 9.34
CA MET A 69 5.86 4.34 9.16
C MET A 69 5.20 5.32 10.14
N GLU A 70 5.69 5.41 11.38
CA GLU A 70 5.21 6.40 12.35
C GLU A 70 5.55 7.83 11.90
N ALA A 71 6.78 8.06 11.44
CA ALA A 71 7.18 9.35 10.88
C ALA A 71 6.29 9.76 9.69
N GLY A 72 5.96 8.81 8.80
CA GLY A 72 5.07 9.04 7.67
C GLY A 72 3.64 9.41 8.10
N ARG A 73 3.09 8.67 9.07
CA ARG A 73 1.78 8.98 9.67
C ARG A 73 1.76 10.36 10.36
N ALA A 74 2.80 10.70 11.12
CA ALA A 74 2.92 11.99 11.78
C ALA A 74 3.00 13.15 10.77
N HIS A 75 3.78 12.97 9.70
CA HIS A 75 3.86 13.95 8.60
C HIS A 75 2.49 14.18 7.95
N HIS A 76 1.74 13.09 7.66
CA HIS A 76 0.38 13.20 7.15
C HIS A 76 -0.55 13.94 8.11
N ALA A 77 -0.49 13.64 9.41
CA ALA A 77 -1.35 14.29 10.40
C ALA A 77 -1.14 15.81 10.48
N ILE A 78 0.10 16.27 10.25
CA ILE A 78 0.46 17.70 10.27
C ILE A 78 0.10 18.40 8.96
N THR A 79 0.38 17.76 7.82
CA THR A 79 0.37 18.42 6.50
C THR A 79 -0.87 18.10 5.67
N GLY A 80 -1.59 17.02 5.99
CA GLY A 80 -2.61 16.42 5.14
C GLY A 80 -2.07 15.68 3.91
N ALA A 81 -0.76 15.77 3.62
CA ALA A 81 -0.15 15.12 2.47
C ALA A 81 -0.20 13.59 2.62
N ARG A 82 -0.48 12.89 1.52
CA ARG A 82 -0.56 11.41 1.49
C ARG A 82 0.68 10.83 0.80
N CYS A 83 1.20 9.73 1.34
CA CYS A 83 2.37 9.06 0.79
C CYS A 83 1.96 8.18 -0.42
N PRO A 84 2.53 8.38 -1.61
CA PRO A 84 2.13 7.64 -2.81
C PRO A 84 2.74 6.22 -2.89
N ALA A 85 3.45 5.74 -1.87
CA ALA A 85 4.28 4.54 -1.93
C ALA A 85 3.55 3.24 -2.32
N GLU A 86 2.23 3.16 -2.12
CA GLU A 86 1.41 2.00 -2.46
C GLU A 86 0.45 2.26 -3.64
N LEU A 87 0.59 3.39 -4.32
CA LEU A 87 -0.11 3.68 -5.57
C LEU A 87 0.61 2.98 -6.73
N SER A 88 -0.13 2.14 -7.47
CA SER A 88 0.38 1.57 -8.71
C SER A 88 0.69 2.67 -9.74
N PRO A 89 1.93 2.76 -10.26
CA PRO A 89 2.29 3.76 -11.26
C PRO A 89 1.44 3.69 -12.53
N ALA A 90 1.02 2.48 -12.92
CA ALA A 90 0.19 2.26 -14.10
C ALA A 90 -1.23 2.81 -13.95
N LEU A 91 -1.70 3.09 -12.73
CA LEU A 91 -3.07 3.54 -12.46
C LEU A 91 -3.15 4.99 -11.98
N CYS A 92 -2.01 5.61 -11.64
CA CYS A 92 -1.96 7.02 -11.24
C CYS A 92 -2.56 7.92 -12.32
N GLY A 93 -3.49 8.80 -11.96
CA GLY A 93 -4.19 9.69 -12.88
C GLY A 93 -5.45 9.09 -13.52
N HIS A 94 -5.78 7.83 -13.19
CA HIS A 94 -6.98 7.14 -13.64
C HIS A 94 -7.98 6.87 -12.50
N GLU A 95 -7.82 7.51 -11.34
CA GLU A 95 -8.74 7.41 -10.23
C GLU A 95 -10.16 7.85 -10.66
N GLY A 96 -11.15 7.01 -10.40
CA GLY A 96 -12.54 7.18 -10.87
C GLY A 96 -12.78 6.78 -12.32
N TRP A 97 -11.77 6.27 -13.05
CA TRP A 97 -11.94 5.74 -14.40
C TRP A 97 -12.24 4.24 -14.38
N ARG A 98 -13.03 3.81 -15.36
CA ARG A 98 -13.10 2.41 -15.75
C ARG A 98 -11.87 2.10 -16.60
N VAL A 99 -11.12 1.08 -16.21
CA VAL A 99 -9.94 0.59 -16.93
C VAL A 99 -10.13 -0.87 -17.34
N GLU A 100 -9.38 -1.30 -18.35
CA GLU A 100 -9.20 -2.70 -18.71
C GLU A 100 -7.73 -3.07 -18.55
N VAL A 101 -7.45 -4.11 -17.79
CA VAL A 101 -6.13 -4.70 -17.64
C VAL A 101 -6.11 -6.01 -18.42
N THR A 102 -5.09 -6.18 -19.27
CA THR A 102 -4.79 -7.44 -19.96
C THR A 102 -3.50 -7.99 -19.37
N GLU A 103 -3.60 -9.17 -18.76
CA GLU A 103 -2.47 -9.89 -18.16
C GLU A 103 -1.62 -10.59 -19.24
N PRO A 104 -0.38 -11.00 -18.93
CA PRO A 104 0.51 -11.64 -19.89
C PRO A 104 -0.05 -12.94 -20.51
N ASP A 105 -0.93 -13.64 -19.79
CA ASP A 105 -1.61 -14.84 -20.27
C ASP A 105 -2.83 -14.56 -21.16
N GLY A 106 -3.13 -13.29 -21.42
CA GLY A 106 -4.26 -12.83 -22.22
C GLY A 106 -5.56 -12.64 -21.43
N ASN A 107 -5.59 -12.97 -20.14
CA ASN A 107 -6.77 -12.73 -19.30
C ASN A 107 -7.06 -11.23 -19.18
N ARG A 108 -8.34 -10.88 -19.26
CA ARG A 108 -8.81 -9.49 -19.22
C ARG A 108 -9.74 -9.27 -18.05
N ARG A 109 -9.54 -8.16 -17.36
CA ARG A 109 -10.39 -7.73 -16.26
C ARG A 109 -10.62 -6.24 -16.29
N ARG A 110 -11.82 -5.82 -15.88
CA ARG A 110 -12.25 -4.43 -15.88
C ARG A 110 -12.73 -4.03 -14.50
N PHE A 111 -12.25 -2.90 -14.01
CA PHE A 111 -12.64 -2.34 -12.73
C PHE A 111 -12.60 -0.81 -12.79
N ILE A 112 -13.23 -0.18 -11.81
CA ILE A 112 -13.09 1.25 -11.55
C ILE A 112 -11.88 1.42 -10.64
N VAL A 113 -10.95 2.30 -10.99
CA VAL A 113 -9.80 2.59 -10.14
C VAL A 113 -10.30 3.42 -8.95
N GLY A 114 -10.37 2.81 -7.78
CA GLY A 114 -10.61 3.51 -6.51
C GLY A 114 -9.30 3.84 -5.82
N THR A 115 -9.38 4.61 -4.74
CA THR A 115 -8.24 4.94 -3.88
C THR A 115 -8.64 4.74 -2.43
N SER A 116 -7.82 4.05 -1.64
CA SER A 116 -8.06 3.93 -0.21
C SER A 116 -7.85 5.28 0.51
N THR A 117 -8.39 5.42 1.71
CA THR A 117 -8.47 6.72 2.41
C THR A 117 -7.36 6.96 3.44
N GLY A 118 -6.46 5.99 3.63
CA GLY A 118 -5.37 6.08 4.60
C GLY A 118 -4.29 7.11 4.23
N TRP A 119 -3.36 7.33 5.16
CA TRP A 119 -2.21 8.24 4.96
C TRP A 119 -1.26 7.76 3.85
N MET A 120 -1.19 6.44 3.63
CA MET A 120 -0.47 5.78 2.54
C MET A 120 -1.49 5.03 1.67
N PRO A 121 -2.20 5.74 0.77
CA PRO A 121 -3.23 5.14 -0.05
C PRO A 121 -2.68 4.12 -1.05
N CYS A 122 -3.54 3.20 -1.46
CA CYS A 122 -3.34 2.28 -2.57
C CYS A 122 -4.49 2.37 -3.55
N HIS A 123 -4.26 1.93 -4.79
CA HIS A 123 -5.32 1.76 -5.76
C HIS A 123 -6.19 0.55 -5.41
N LEU A 124 -7.49 0.65 -5.67
CA LEU A 124 -8.48 -0.38 -5.39
C LEU A 124 -9.20 -0.80 -6.68
N GLU A 125 -9.56 -2.07 -6.77
CA GLU A 125 -10.39 -2.59 -7.85
C GLU A 125 -11.87 -2.51 -7.48
N VAL A 126 -12.48 -1.37 -7.78
CA VAL A 126 -13.87 -1.14 -7.43
C VAL A 126 -14.77 -1.74 -8.51
N ALA A 127 -15.60 -2.71 -8.11
CA ALA A 127 -16.43 -3.47 -9.04
C ALA A 127 -17.49 -2.60 -9.73
N ARG A 128 -18.19 -1.77 -8.95
CA ARG A 128 -19.33 -0.93 -9.37
C ARG A 128 -19.30 0.43 -8.68
N ARG A 129 -19.98 1.42 -9.26
CA ARG A 129 -20.02 2.81 -8.75
C ARG A 129 -20.60 2.95 -7.33
N ASP A 130 -21.44 2.01 -6.93
CA ASP A 130 -22.12 1.95 -5.64
C ASP A 130 -21.38 1.05 -4.63
N SER A 131 -20.21 0.52 -5.02
CA SER A 131 -19.35 -0.24 -4.12
C SER A 131 -18.57 0.71 -3.22
N THR A 132 -18.50 0.38 -1.92
CA THR A 132 -17.80 1.19 -0.91
C THR A 132 -16.29 0.92 -0.85
N GLY A 133 -15.80 -0.05 -1.63
CA GLY A 133 -14.39 -0.42 -1.69
C GLY A 133 -14.14 -1.56 -2.67
N GLY A 134 -12.94 -2.13 -2.59
CA GLY A 134 -12.48 -3.24 -3.40
C GLY A 134 -11.15 -3.77 -2.86
N PRO A 135 -10.66 -4.91 -3.37
CA PRO A 135 -9.31 -5.36 -3.07
C PRO A 135 -8.29 -4.36 -3.61
N ALA A 136 -7.07 -4.38 -3.05
CA ALA A 136 -5.96 -3.60 -3.60
C ALA A 136 -5.70 -4.04 -5.06
N ALA A 137 -5.56 -3.07 -5.95
CA ALA A 137 -5.29 -3.30 -7.35
C ALA A 137 -3.86 -3.79 -7.54
N PHE A 138 -3.72 -4.94 -8.20
CA PHE A 138 -2.43 -5.53 -8.52
C PHE A 138 -2.25 -5.60 -10.02
N ILE A 139 -1.27 -4.86 -10.55
CA ILE A 139 -0.91 -4.91 -11.96
C ILE A 139 0.36 -5.76 -12.08
N PRO A 140 0.25 -7.03 -12.56
CA PRO A 140 1.43 -7.87 -12.68
C PRO A 140 2.38 -7.32 -13.74
N GLU A 141 3.65 -7.67 -13.61
CA GLU A 141 4.66 -7.33 -14.61
C GLU A 141 4.27 -7.88 -15.99
N GLY A 142 4.49 -7.09 -17.04
CA GLY A 142 4.09 -7.42 -18.40
C GLY A 142 2.60 -7.21 -18.72
N ALA A 143 1.75 -6.90 -17.74
CA ALA A 143 0.37 -6.52 -18.01
C ALA A 143 0.30 -5.15 -18.71
N THR A 144 -0.75 -4.97 -19.50
CA THR A 144 -1.09 -3.68 -20.11
C THR A 144 -2.38 -3.16 -19.53
N MET A 145 -2.44 -1.85 -19.29
CA MET A 145 -3.64 -1.16 -18.82
C MET A 145 -4.09 -0.18 -19.90
N ARG A 146 -5.40 -0.17 -20.19
CA ARG A 146 -6.04 0.81 -21.07
C ARG A 146 -7.19 1.51 -20.33
N PRO A 147 -7.22 2.86 -20.29
CA PRO A 147 -8.38 3.59 -19.79
C PRO A 147 -9.56 3.45 -20.77
N LEU A 148 -10.78 3.30 -20.25
CA LEU A 148 -11.99 3.21 -21.06
C LEU A 148 -12.80 4.50 -21.02
N HIS A 149 -13.31 4.88 -19.85
CA HIS A 149 -14.06 6.11 -19.65
C HIS A 149 -14.08 6.51 -18.16
N PRO A 150 -14.21 7.80 -17.84
CA PRO A 150 -14.44 8.26 -16.47
C PRO A 150 -15.83 7.77 -16.00
N VAL A 151 -15.92 7.25 -14.78
CA VAL A 151 -17.20 6.84 -14.17
C VAL A 151 -17.85 7.98 -13.40
N HIS A 152 -17.05 8.93 -12.91
CA HIS A 152 -17.53 10.21 -12.41
C HIS A 152 -17.19 11.27 -13.45
N ALA A 153 -18.18 12.05 -13.90
CA ALA A 153 -17.90 13.32 -14.57
C ALA A 153 -17.00 14.13 -13.64
N ALA A 154 -15.91 14.68 -14.16
CA ALA A 154 -14.98 15.49 -13.39
C ALA A 154 -15.79 16.49 -12.56
N ARG A 155 -15.75 16.36 -11.23
CA ARG A 155 -16.17 17.47 -10.37
C ARG A 155 -15.13 18.55 -10.60
N ALA A 156 -15.55 19.62 -11.29
CA ALA A 156 -14.76 20.82 -11.45
C ALA A 156 -14.25 21.28 -10.07
N ALA A 157 -12.99 21.69 -10.06
CA ALA A 157 -12.23 22.11 -8.88
C ALA A 157 -12.90 23.23 -8.09
#